data_AF-A0A821LU48-F1
#
_entry.id   AF-A0A821LU48-F1
#
_cell.length_a   1.000
_cell.length_b   1.000
_cell.length_c   1.000
_cell.angle_alpha   90.00
_cell.angle_beta   90.00
_cell.angle_gamma   90.00
#
_symmetry.space_group_name_H-M   'P 1'
#
loop_
_entity.id
_entity.type
_entity.pdbx_description
1 polymer ?
#
loop_
_entity_poly.entity_id
_entity_poly.type
_entity_poly.pdbx_seq_one_letter_code
_entity_poly.pdbx_strand_id
1 'polypeptide(L)'
;MPCSAVTLSIATITAIVAAALMAIAFSTDNWLYVEVRRSNIQTYVTENTADINSKAILESLNSKYYFYTRTRGLFRICYPKERPPSVNIPGYGSNYGMYYGVYVNKS
;
A
#
# COMPACT_ATOMS: atom_id res chain seq x y z
N MET A 1 -14.52 49.50 8.11
CA MET A 1 -13.35 48.71 7.68
C MET A 1 -13.81 47.29 7.32
N PRO A 2 -14.08 46.99 6.03
CA PRO A 2 -14.69 45.72 5.61
C PRO A 2 -13.69 44.61 5.25
N CYS A 3 -12.39 44.92 5.09
CA CYS A 3 -11.39 43.95 4.65
C CYS A 3 -11.21 42.76 5.61
N SER A 4 -11.39 42.97 6.92
CA SER A 4 -11.21 41.90 7.92
C SER A 4 -12.30 40.83 7.85
N ALA A 5 -13.55 41.21 7.54
CA ALA A 5 -14.66 40.25 7.44
C ALA A 5 -14.54 39.36 6.18
N VAL A 6 -14.13 39.95 5.07
CA VAL A 6 -13.93 39.22 3.81
C VAL A 6 -12.76 38.23 3.94
N THR A 7 -11.62 38.66 4.46
CA THR A 7 -10.47 37.75 4.68
C THR A 7 -10.81 36.61 5.65
N LEU A 8 -11.56 36.90 6.72
CA LEU A 8 -12.00 35.87 7.67
C LEU A 8 -12.91 34.83 7.01
N SER A 9 -13.86 35.27 6.17
CA SER A 9 -14.75 34.35 5.45
C SER A 9 -13.99 33.43 4.49
N ILE A 10 -13.04 33.97 3.72
CA ILE A 10 -12.22 33.19 2.79
C ILE A 10 -11.35 32.18 3.56
N ALA A 11 -10.75 32.60 4.68
CA ALA A 11 -9.94 31.73 5.51
C ALA A 11 -10.73 30.55 6.08
N THR A 12 -11.97 30.78 6.53
CA THR A 12 -12.80 29.68 7.07
C THR A 12 -13.21 28.67 6.00
N ILE A 13 -13.57 29.13 4.80
CA ILE A 13 -13.97 28.25 3.70
C ILE A 13 -12.77 27.41 3.25
N THR A 14 -11.60 28.02 3.05
CA THR A 14 -10.39 27.30 2.64
C THR A 14 -9.92 26.34 3.73
N ALA A 15 -10.04 26.69 5.01
CA ALA A 15 -9.71 25.80 6.12
C ALA A 15 -10.59 24.54 6.14
N ILE A 16 -11.90 24.67 5.94
CA ILE A 16 -12.83 23.53 5.90
C ILE A 16 -12.52 22.63 4.69
N VAL A 17 -12.31 23.23 3.52
CA VAL A 17 -11.98 22.47 2.30
C VAL A 17 -10.63 21.75 2.44
N ALA A 18 -9.62 22.42 2.99
CA ALA A 18 -8.32 21.82 3.25
C ALA A 18 -8.42 20.64 4.23
N ALA A 19 -9.18 20.80 5.31
CA ALA A 19 -9.42 19.73 6.28
C ALA A 19 -10.12 18.53 5.64
N ALA A 20 -11.13 18.76 4.80
CA ALA A 20 -11.85 17.71 4.09
C ALA A 20 -10.93 16.93 3.13
N LEU A 21 -10.14 17.63 2.32
CA LEU A 21 -9.21 17.00 1.37
C LEU A 21 -8.10 16.21 2.08
N MET A 22 -7.60 16.74 3.20
CA MET A 22 -6.58 16.07 4.00
C MET A 22 -7.12 14.79 4.64
N ALA A 23 -8.36 14.81 5.15
CA ALA A 23 -9.02 13.62 5.68
C ALA A 23 -9.19 12.53 4.60
N ILE A 24 -9.59 12.91 3.39
CA ILE A 24 -9.71 11.98 2.26
C ILE A 24 -8.34 11.39 1.93
N ALA A 25 -7.30 12.22 1.78
CA ALA A 25 -5.95 11.76 1.46
C ALA A 25 -5.43 10.71 2.46
N PHE A 26 -5.60 10.95 3.77
CA PHE A 26 -5.19 10.00 4.80
C PHE A 26 -6.04 8.72 4.84
N SER A 27 -7.32 8.81 4.47
CA SER A 27 -8.20 7.65 4.41
C SER A 27 -7.88 6.70 3.24
N THR A 28 -7.21 7.18 2.19
CA THR A 28 -6.91 6.35 1.02
C THR A 28 -5.78 5.35 1.29
N ASP A 29 -5.91 4.14 0.75
CA ASP A 29 -4.95 3.05 0.91
C ASP A 29 -3.84 3.01 -0.17
N ASN A 30 -3.65 4.10 -0.91
CA ASN A 30 -2.79 4.15 -2.10
C ASN A 30 -1.62 5.15 -1.99
N TRP A 31 -1.04 5.28 -0.81
CA TRP A 31 0.09 6.18 -0.57
C TRP A 31 1.37 5.71 -1.26
N LEU A 32 1.59 4.39 -1.28
CA LEU A 32 2.77 3.80 -1.87
C LEU A 32 2.44 2.47 -2.53
N TYR A 33 2.72 2.36 -3.82
CA TYR A 33 2.63 1.11 -4.55
C TYR A 33 4.01 0.47 -4.68
N VAL A 34 4.17 -0.74 -4.15
CA VAL A 34 5.41 -1.51 -4.21
C VAL A 34 5.16 -2.75 -5.06
N GLU A 35 5.70 -2.74 -6.28
CA GLU A 35 5.68 -3.92 -7.15
C GLU A 35 6.95 -4.75 -6.96
N VAL A 36 6.76 -6.04 -6.64
CA VAL A 36 7.87 -7.00 -6.56
C VAL A 36 7.77 -8.00 -7.71
N ARG A 37 8.79 -8.02 -8.56
CA ARG A 37 8.92 -8.98 -9.67
C ARG A 37 9.75 -10.18 -9.23
N ARG A 38 9.08 -11.18 -8.64
CA ARG A 38 9.73 -12.40 -8.09
C ARG A 38 10.54 -13.18 -9.13
N SER A 39 10.12 -13.17 -10.40
CA SER A 39 10.87 -13.77 -11.52
C SER A 39 12.28 -13.21 -11.66
N ASN A 40 12.42 -11.88 -11.59
CA ASN A 40 13.71 -11.21 -11.77
C ASN A 40 14.66 -11.51 -10.61
N ILE A 41 14.12 -11.61 -9.39
CA ILE A 41 14.92 -11.95 -8.21
C ILE A 41 15.39 -13.41 -8.29
N GLN A 42 14.53 -14.32 -8.75
CA GLN A 42 14.89 -15.72 -8.93
C GLN A 42 15.98 -15.88 -10.01
N THR A 43 15.87 -15.18 -11.14
CA THR A 43 16.89 -15.18 -12.20
C THR A 43 18.22 -14.64 -11.67
N TYR A 44 18.22 -13.48 -11.00
CA TYR A 44 19.43 -12.88 -10.43
C TYR A 44 20.14 -13.81 -9.43
N VAL A 45 19.39 -14.49 -8.58
CA VAL A 45 19.95 -15.42 -7.59
C VAL A 45 20.46 -16.71 -8.24
N THR A 46 19.85 -17.15 -9.33
CA THR A 46 20.28 -18.35 -10.10
C THR A 46 21.50 -18.07 -10.96
N GLU A 47 21.68 -16.85 -11.44
CA GLU A 47 22.87 -16.43 -12.20
C GLU A 47 24.09 -16.18 -11.31
N ASN A 48 23.87 -15.83 -10.03
CA ASN A 48 24.93 -15.53 -9.04
C ASN A 48 25.09 -16.64 -7.99
N THR A 49 24.98 -17.91 -8.40
CA THR A 49 24.97 -19.13 -7.55
C THR A 49 26.19 -19.39 -6.65
N ALA A 50 27.19 -18.50 -6.63
CA ALA A 50 28.40 -18.67 -5.83
C ALA A 50 28.21 -18.37 -4.33
N ASP A 51 27.09 -17.76 -3.94
CA ASP A 51 26.92 -17.25 -2.58
C ASP A 51 25.96 -18.13 -1.74
N ILE A 52 26.39 -18.50 -0.53
CA ILE A 52 25.63 -19.32 0.45
C ILE A 52 24.27 -18.67 0.79
N ASN A 53 24.17 -17.33 0.68
CA ASN A 53 22.94 -16.59 0.94
C ASN A 53 21.86 -16.79 -0.15
N SER A 54 22.23 -17.27 -1.34
CA SER A 54 21.33 -17.48 -2.47
C SER A 54 20.18 -18.44 -2.16
N LYS A 55 20.49 -19.56 -1.48
CA LYS A 55 19.48 -20.57 -1.10
C LYS A 55 18.54 -20.06 -0.01
N ALA A 56 19.07 -19.33 0.97
CA ALA A 56 18.27 -18.71 2.02
C ALA A 56 17.34 -17.61 1.47
N ILE A 57 17.78 -16.86 0.46
CA ILE A 57 16.94 -15.86 -0.22
C ILE A 57 15.80 -16.55 -0.96
N LEU A 58 16.05 -17.61 -1.72
CA LEU A 58 15.01 -18.36 -2.45
C LEU A 58 13.93 -18.94 -1.53
N GLU A 59 14.31 -19.49 -0.37
CA GLU A 59 13.34 -19.97 0.61
C GLU A 59 12.54 -18.81 1.22
N SER A 60 13.20 -17.67 1.45
CA SER A 60 12.56 -16.47 1.99
C SER A 60 11.60 -15.78 1.00
N LEU A 61 11.78 -15.95 -0.32
CA LEU A 61 10.93 -15.37 -1.36
C LEU A 61 9.46 -15.76 -1.19
N ASN A 62 9.20 -17.00 -0.77
CA ASN A 62 7.84 -17.53 -0.61
C ASN A 62 7.30 -17.30 0.79
N SER A 63 8.18 -17.28 1.80
CA SER A 63 7.79 -17.16 3.21
C SER A 63 7.52 -15.72 3.65
N LYS A 64 8.31 -14.75 3.17
CA LYS A 64 8.30 -13.39 3.74
C LYS A 64 7.40 -12.43 2.97
N TYR A 65 6.59 -11.68 3.72
CA TYR A 65 5.56 -10.77 3.21
C TYR A 65 6.09 -9.59 2.36
N TYR A 66 7.39 -9.30 2.39
CA TYR A 66 7.98 -8.20 1.62
C TYR A 66 8.37 -8.57 0.19
N PHE A 67 8.31 -9.84 -0.19
CA PHE A 67 8.49 -10.27 -1.57
C PHE A 67 7.19 -10.32 -2.38
N TYR A 68 6.09 -9.85 -1.79
CA TYR A 68 4.78 -9.77 -2.44
C TYR A 68 4.48 -8.33 -2.86
N THR A 69 3.89 -8.17 -4.06
CA THR A 69 3.36 -6.88 -4.52
C THR A 69 2.29 -6.39 -3.56
N ARG A 70 2.40 -5.13 -3.16
CA ARG A 70 1.55 -4.53 -2.12
C ARG A 70 1.34 -3.04 -2.34
N THR A 71 0.18 -2.58 -1.92
CA THR A 71 -0.14 -1.16 -1.82
C THR A 71 -0.24 -0.80 -0.35
N ARG A 72 0.35 0.32 0.04
CA ARG A 72 0.36 0.80 1.43
C ARG A 72 -0.43 2.09 1.49
N GLY A 73 -1.43 2.10 2.35
CA GLY A 73 -2.03 3.30 2.89
C GLY A 73 -1.32 3.75 4.15
N LEU A 74 -1.83 4.83 4.75
CA LEU A 74 -1.35 5.29 6.05
C LEU A 74 -1.66 4.27 7.17
N PHE A 75 -2.83 3.63 7.11
CA PHE A 75 -3.31 2.76 8.18
C PHE A 75 -3.33 1.27 7.84
N ARG A 76 -3.34 0.93 6.55
CA ARG A 76 -3.58 -0.43 6.06
C ARG A 76 -2.68 -0.78 4.88
N ILE A 77 -2.50 -2.08 4.66
CA ILE A 77 -1.66 -2.63 3.61
C ILE A 77 -2.49 -3.63 2.84
N CYS A 78 -2.59 -3.44 1.52
CA CYS A 78 -3.33 -4.30 0.62
C CYS A 78 -2.37 -5.12 -0.25
N TYR A 79 -2.74 -6.36 -0.56
CA TYR A 79 -1.98 -7.25 -1.45
C TYR A 79 -2.87 -7.61 -2.66
N PRO A 80 -2.74 -6.92 -3.81
CA PRO A 80 -3.69 -7.05 -4.91
C PRO A 80 -3.50 -8.32 -5.75
N LYS A 81 -2.31 -8.92 -5.77
CA LYS A 81 -2.00 -10.10 -6.59
C LYS A 81 -2.18 -11.41 -5.80
N GLU A 82 -1.46 -11.54 -4.69
CA GLU A 82 -1.43 -12.78 -3.90
C GLU A 82 -1.34 -12.48 -2.40
N ARG A 83 -2.06 -13.25 -1.57
CA ARG A 83 -2.02 -13.14 -0.12
C ARG A 83 -0.80 -13.91 0.43
N PRO A 84 0.08 -13.25 1.20
CA PRO A 84 1.21 -13.94 1.83
C PRO A 84 0.73 -14.91 2.93
N PRO A 85 1.30 -16.13 3.02
CA PRO A 85 0.86 -17.16 3.96
C PRO A 85 1.21 -16.85 5.43
N SER A 86 2.20 -16.01 5.67
CA SER A 86 2.73 -15.69 7.02
C SER A 86 2.03 -14.53 7.73
N VAL A 87 1.05 -13.90 7.09
CA VAL A 87 0.46 -12.65 7.57
C VAL A 87 -0.82 -12.95 8.38
N ASN A 88 -0.63 -13.24 9.67
CA ASN A 88 -1.66 -13.11 10.70
C ASN A 88 -1.64 -11.66 11.21
N ILE A 89 -2.36 -10.75 10.54
CA ILE A 89 -2.46 -9.36 11.01
C ILE A 89 -3.51 -9.33 12.14
N PRO A 90 -3.14 -8.97 13.38
CA PRO A 90 -4.12 -8.72 14.44
C PRO A 90 -4.93 -7.48 14.02
N GLY A 91 -6.15 -7.72 13.51
CA GLY A 91 -7.05 -6.69 12.98
C GLY A 91 -7.72 -7.03 11.65
N TYR A 92 -7.24 -8.05 10.92
CA TYR A 92 -7.89 -8.54 9.70
C TYR A 92 -8.70 -9.80 9.99
N GLY A 93 -9.86 -9.60 10.62
CA GLY A 93 -10.95 -10.58 10.54
C GLY A 93 -11.33 -10.79 9.07
N SER A 94 -11.57 -12.05 8.71
CA SER A 94 -11.90 -12.64 7.40
C SER A 94 -13.00 -11.99 6.53
N ASN A 95 -13.43 -10.75 6.77
CA ASN A 95 -14.63 -10.18 6.13
C ASN A 95 -14.41 -8.98 5.20
N TYR A 96 -13.19 -8.44 5.07
CA TYR A 96 -12.95 -7.26 4.20
C TYR A 96 -12.25 -7.58 2.87
N GLY A 97 -12.04 -8.86 2.57
CA GLY A 97 -11.72 -9.33 1.21
C GLY A 97 -12.88 -9.16 0.21
N MET A 98 -14.09 -8.79 0.66
CA MET A 98 -15.26 -8.58 -0.20
C MET A 98 -15.52 -7.11 -0.59
N TYR A 99 -14.85 -6.12 0.00
CA TYR A 99 -15.13 -4.70 -0.30
C TYR A 99 -14.21 -4.06 -1.35
N TYR A 100 -13.20 -4.78 -1.85
CA TYR A 100 -12.37 -4.34 -2.99
C TYR A 100 -12.57 -5.21 -4.23
N GLY A 101 -13.72 -5.86 -4.35
CA GLY A 101 -14.14 -6.58 -5.56
C GLY A 101 -14.65 -5.67 -6.69
N VAL A 102 -14.42 -4.35 -6.66
CA VAL A 102 -15.02 -3.40 -7.62
C VAL A 102 -13.99 -2.56 -8.41
N TYR A 103 -12.68 -2.66 -8.15
CA TYR A 103 -11.68 -1.86 -8.92
C TYR A 103 -10.48 -2.64 -9.45
N VAL A 104 -10.59 -3.94 -9.67
CA VAL A 104 -9.68 -4.60 -10.62
C VAL A 104 -10.25 -4.39 -12.02
N ASN A 105 -10.06 -3.19 -12.56
CA ASN A 105 -10.19 -2.98 -13.99
C ASN A 105 -9.09 -3.80 -14.65
N LYS A 106 -9.49 -4.96 -15.17
CA LYS A 106 -8.71 -5.76 -16.10
C LYS A 106 -8.78 -5.03 -17.45
N SER A 107 -7.78 -4.22 -17.74
CA SER A 107 -7.42 -3.80 -19.10
C SER A 107 -6.07 -4.40 -19.44
#